data_AF-A0A5J4QFK0-F1
#
_entry.id   AF-A0A5J4QFK0-F1
#
_cell.length_a   1.000
_cell.length_b   1.000
_cell.length_c   1.000
_cell.angle_alpha   90.00
_cell.angle_beta   90.00
_cell.angle_gamma   90.00
#
_symmetry.space_group_name_H-M   'P 1'
#
loop_
_entity.id
_entity.type
_entity.pdbx_description
1 polymer ?
#
loop_
_entity_poly.entity_id
_entity_poly.type
_entity_poly.pdbx_seq_one_letter_code
_entity_poly.pdbx_strand_id
1 'polypeptide(L)' 'MIINYYVDSSLMDVLEIVNEVYSETGLLPDKIITDKKEEVRFEKKDYHLLRKGKINEETYIDNNQIL' A
#
# COMPACT_ATOMS: atom_id res chain seq x y z
N MET A 1 8.07 -12.74 9.90
CA MET A 1 6.83 -13.20 9.25
C MET A 1 6.62 -12.28 8.07
N ILE A 2 6.72 -12.79 6.84
CA ILE A 2 6.60 -11.97 5.64
C ILE A 2 5.14 -12.02 5.21
N ILE A 3 4.43 -10.90 5.29
CA ILE A 3 3.05 -10.78 4.83
C ILE A 3 3.11 -10.17 3.43
N ASN A 4 2.73 -10.95 2.41
CA ASN A 4 2.57 -10.47 1.05
C ASN A 4 1.07 -10.33 0.76
N TYR A 5 0.61 -9.15 0.38
CA TYR A 5 -0.74 -8.93 -0.10
C TYR A 5 -0.74 -8.89 -1.63
N TYR A 6 -1.65 -9.65 -2.24
CA TYR A 6 -1.95 -9.60 -3.67
C TYR A 6 -3.16 -8.69 -3.90
N VAL A 7 -3.01 -7.71 -4.80
CA VAL A 7 -4.08 -6.80 -5.21
C VAL A 7 -4.61 -7.27 -6.58
N ASP A 8 -5.88 -7.63 -6.68
CA ASP A 8 -6.56 -7.94 -7.96
C ASP A 8 -7.56 -6.84 -8.38
N SER A 9 -7.89 -5.91 -7.47
CA SER A 9 -8.91 -4.86 -7.69
C SER A 9 -8.38 -3.45 -7.45
N SER A 10 -8.27 -3.00 -6.20
CA SER A 10 -7.85 -1.65 -5.84
C SER A 10 -6.74 -1.70 -4.83
N LEU A 11 -5.64 -1.00 -5.12
CA LEU A 11 -4.53 -0.85 -4.18
C LEU A 11 -5.01 -0.20 -2.87
N MET A 12 -5.99 0.70 -2.97
CA MET A 12 -6.60 1.37 -1.82
C MET A 12 -7.15 0.39 -0.77
N ASP A 13 -7.85 -0.67 -1.19
CA ASP A 13 -8.43 -1.66 -0.26
C ASP A 13 -7.32 -2.36 0.56
N VAL A 14 -6.22 -2.71 -0.11
CA VAL A 14 -5.07 -3.34 0.55
C VAL A 14 -4.36 -2.35 1.48
N LEU A 15 -4.21 -1.09 1.07
CA LEU A 15 -3.63 -0.05 1.92
C LEU A 15 -4.48 0.22 3.17
N GLU A 16 -5.81 0.13 3.07
CA GLU A 16 -6.71 0.26 4.22
C GLU A 16 -6.50 -0.87 5.22
N ILE A 17 -6.47 -2.13 4.75
CA ILE A 17 -6.17 -3.31 5.57
C ILE A 17 -4.80 -3.17 6.25
N VAL A 18 -3.78 -2.75 5.49
CA VAL A 18 -2.42 -2.55 6.03
C VAL A 18 -2.42 -1.46 7.11
N ASN A 19 -3.15 -0.37 6.91
CA ASN A 19 -3.26 0.69 7.90
C ASN A 19 -4.00 0.22 9.17
N GLU A 20 -5.03 -0.63 9.05
CA GLU A 20 -5.72 -1.24 10.20
C GLU A 20 -4.79 -2.16 10.99
N VAL A 21 -4.14 -3.11 10.32
CA VAL A 21 -3.17 -4.03 10.94
C VAL A 21 -2.05 -3.25 11.62
N TYR A 22 -1.52 -2.21 10.98
CA TYR A 22 -0.51 -1.35 11.59
C TYR A 22 -1.02 -0.62 12.83
N SER A 23 -2.27 -0.15 12.80
CA SER A 23 -2.86 0.56 13.95
C SER A 23 -3.09 -0.36 15.14
N GLU A 24 -3.40 -1.64 14.91
CA GLU A 24 -3.62 -2.63 15.96
C GLU A 24 -2.34 -3.27 16.48
N THR A 25 -1.39 -3.55 15.59
CA THR A 25 -0.21 -4.39 15.89
C THR A 25 1.11 -3.63 15.88
N GLY A 26 1.16 -2.44 15.29
CA GLY A 26 2.40 -1.69 15.04
C GLY A 26 3.29 -2.31 13.95
N LEU A 27 2.84 -3.35 13.25
CA LEU A 27 3.60 -4.05 12.21
C LEU A 27 3.16 -3.60 10.81
N LEU A 28 4.12 -3.51 9.90
CA LEU A 28 3.89 -3.25 8.48
C LEU A 28 4.30 -4.48 7.65
N PRO A 29 3.65 -4.72 6.51
CA PRO A 29 4.14 -5.69 5.54
C PRO A 29 5.48 -5.23 4.97
N ASP A 30 6.31 -6.19 4.55
CA ASP A 30 7.58 -5.90 3.89
C ASP A 30 7.33 -5.25 2.51
N LYS A 31 6.33 -5.75 1.78
CA LYS A 31 5.90 -5.23 0.47
C LYS A 31 4.45 -5.59 0.17
N ILE A 32 3.83 -4.81 -0.71
CA ILE A 32 2.54 -5.03 -1.34
C ILE A 32 2.79 -5.31 -2.81
N ILE A 33 2.15 -6.33 -3.39
CA ILE A 33 2.32 -6.67 -4.81
C ILE A 33 1.04 -6.30 -5.56
N THR A 34 1.17 -5.40 -6.54
CA THR A 34 0.06 -4.98 -7.41
C THR A 34 -0.29 -6.05 -8.46
N ASP A 35 -1.41 -5.86 -9.13
CA ASP A 35 -1.87 -6.65 -10.28
C ASP A 35 -0.83 -6.67 -11.42
N LYS A 36 -0.15 -5.54 -11.63
CA LYS A 36 0.95 -5.38 -12.61
C LYS A 36 2.29 -5.93 -12.12
N LYS A 37 2.31 -6.60 -10.96
CA LYS A 37 3.52 -7.14 -10.30
C LYS A 37 4.52 -6.08 -9.84
N GLU A 38 4.06 -4.86 -9.59
CA GLU A 38 4.88 -3.83 -8.95
C GLU A 38 4.98 -4.15 -7.46
N GLU A 39 6.19 -4.07 -6.92
CA GLU A 39 6.42 -4.20 -5.48
C GLU A 39 6.39 -2.81 -4.85
N VAL A 40 5.49 -2.59 -3.90
CA VAL A 40 5.21 -1.27 -3.32
C VAL A 40 5.35 -1.33 -1.81
N ARG A 41 6.01 -0.34 -1.22
CA ARG A 41 6.05 -0.16 0.24
C ARG A 41 4.80 0.58 0.71
N PHE A 42 4.27 0.20 1.88
CA PHE A 42 3.29 1.03 2.57
C PHE A 42 3.95 2.29 3.16
N GLU A 43 3.63 3.46 2.61
CA GLU A 43 3.96 4.76 3.20
C GLU A 43 2.73 5.49 3.71
N LYS A 44 2.71 5.77 5.03
CA LYS A 44 1.53 6.33 5.72
C LYS A 44 1.17 7.71 5.20
N LYS A 45 2.17 8.55 4.89
CA LYS A 45 1.97 9.91 4.37
C LYS A 45 1.23 9.87 3.03
N ASP A 46 1.73 9.07 2.11
CA ASP A 46 1.17 8.96 0.76
C ASP A 46 -0.19 8.27 0.78
N TYR A 47 -0.41 7.32 1.70
CA TYR A 47 -1.72 6.71 1.90
C TYR A 47 -2.76 7.76 2.33
N HIS A 48 -2.39 8.69 3.22
CA HIS A 48 -3.28 9.78 3.60
C HIS A 48 -3.56 10.76 2.45
N LEU A 49 -2.60 10.97 1.54
CA LEU A 49 -2.81 11.78 0.35
C LEU A 49 -3.74 11.07 -0.65
N LEU A 50 -3.55 9.77 -0.87
CA LEU A 50 -4.38 8.93 -1.71
C LEU A 50 -5.83 8.90 -1.19
N ARG A 51 -6.01 8.66 0.11
CA ARG A 51 -7.32 8.67 0.78
C ARG A 51 -8.06 10.01 0.66
N LYS A 52 -7.33 11.11 0.64
CA LYS A 52 -7.89 12.47 0.45
C LYS A 52 -8.12 12.82 -1.03
N GLY A 53 -7.85 11.91 -1.96
CA GLY A 53 -7.92 12.15 -3.40
C GLY A 53 -6.92 13.20 -3.90
N LYS A 54 -5.82 13.43 -3.16
CA LYS A 54 -4.77 14.38 -3.53
C LYS A 54 -3.77 13.79 -4.52
N ILE A 55 -3.61 12.47 -4.49
CA ILE A 55 -2.88 11.66 -5.47
C ILE A 55 -3.80 10.50 -5.88
N ASN A 56 -3.51 9.87 -7.02
CA ASN A 56 -4.19 8.65 -7.47
C ASN A 56 -3.32 7.41 -7.17
N GLU A 57 -3.84 6.20 -7.43
CA GLU A 57 -3.11 4.95 -7.16
C GLU A 57 -1.81 4.86 -7.96
N GLU A 58 -1.81 5.27 -9.23
CA GLU A 58 -0.61 5.30 -10.09
C GLU A 58 0.50 6.17 -9.48
N THR A 59 0.17 7.38 -9.03
CA THR A 59 1.13 8.27 -8.35
C THR A 59 1.61 7.67 -7.03
N TYR A 60 0.74 6.95 -6.30
CA TYR A 60 1.14 6.26 -5.08
C TYR A 60 2.15 5.15 -5.37
N ILE A 61 1.91 4.34 -6.40
CA ILE A 61 2.80 3.27 -6.84
C ILE A 61 4.16 3.88 -7.22
N ASP A 62 4.18 4.88 -8.10
CA ASP A 62 5.40 5.53 -8.57
C ASP A 62 6.26 6.08 -7.42
N ASN A 63 5.64 6.68 -6.41
CA ASN A 63 6.36 7.24 -5.27
C ASN A 63 6.95 6.17 -4.33
N ASN A 64 6.36 4.98 -4.29
CA ASN A 64 6.59 3.99 -3.24
C ASN A 64 7.05 2.63 -3.78
N GLN A 65 7.37 2.55 -5.07
CA GLN A 65 7.86 1.35 -5.73
C GLN A 65 9.25 0.95 -5.20
N ILE A 66 9.42 -0.34 -4.99
CA ILE A 66 10.67 -0.98 -4.60
C ILE A 66 11.33 -1.52 -5.88
N LEU A 67 12.54 -1.06 -6.18
CA LEU A 67 13.39 -1.50 -7.31
C LEU A 67 14.16 -2.78 -6.99
#